data_AF-A0A957ZEP9-F1
#
_entry.id   AF-A0A957ZEP9-F1
#
_cell.length_a   1.000
_cell.length_b   1.000
_cell.length_c   1.000
_cell.angle_alpha   90.00
_cell.angle_beta   90.00
_cell.angle_gamma   90.00
#
_symmetry.space_group_name_H-M   'P 1'
#
loop_
_entity.id
_entity.type
_entity.pdbx_description
1 polymer ?
#
loop_
_entity_poly.entity_id
_entity_poly.type
_entity_poly.pdbx_seq_one_letter_code
_entity_poly.pdbx_strand_id
1 'polypeptide(L)'
;SIAGVVKGPNGQPLANVVVNVYTQQPFGLFPFPMPIPVKTDQSGAYTVNGLGTGVYKVCFQDARYVFPYLCYGGASYPEDGRDVAVTADATKSGINLTLGTPDFPNKLYLPLASK
;
A
#
# COMPACT_ATOMS: atom_id res chain seq x y z
N SER A 1 15.76 -3.34 0.38
CA SER A 1 14.66 -2.84 1.24
C SER A 1 13.76 -1.89 0.45
N ILE A 2 12.55 -1.62 0.94
CA ILE A 2 11.64 -0.61 0.38
C ILE A 2 11.32 0.41 1.48
N ALA A 3 11.32 1.71 1.15
CA ALA A 3 11.02 2.77 2.10
C ALA A 3 10.10 3.84 1.50
N GLY A 4 9.30 4.45 2.36
CA GLY A 4 8.36 5.50 1.97
C GLY A 4 7.68 6.15 3.17
N VAL A 5 6.76 7.06 2.84
CA VAL A 5 5.94 7.78 3.81
C VAL A 5 4.47 7.66 3.42
N VAL A 6 3.63 7.39 4.42
CA VAL A 6 2.18 7.36 4.28
C VAL A 6 1.57 8.60 4.93
N LYS A 7 0.72 9.29 4.18
CA LYS A 7 0.00 10.48 4.63
C LYS A 7 -1.51 10.29 4.53
N GLY A 8 -2.26 11.11 5.26
CA GLY A 8 -3.70 11.23 5.12
C GLY A 8 -4.08 12.31 4.10
N PRO A 9 -5.38 12.52 3.83
CA PRO A 9 -5.85 13.38 2.74
C PRO A 9 -5.43 14.85 2.89
N ASN A 10 -5.19 15.33 4.12
CA ASN A 10 -4.75 16.71 4.39
C ASN A 10 -3.21 16.81 4.53
N GLY A 11 -2.48 15.78 4.09
CA GLY A 11 -1.02 15.74 4.15
C GLY A 11 -0.42 15.39 5.51
N GLN A 12 -1.26 15.14 6.53
CA GLN A 12 -0.80 14.70 7.85
C GLN A 12 -0.16 13.32 7.79
N PRO A 13 0.93 13.04 8.53
CA PRO A 13 1.51 11.70 8.59
C PRO A 13 0.55 10.71 9.24
N LEU A 14 0.52 9.47 8.75
CA LEU A 14 -0.29 8.40 9.33
C LEU A 14 0.59 7.34 9.99
N ALA A 15 0.51 7.26 11.31
CA ALA A 15 1.17 6.23 12.12
C ALA A 15 0.33 4.96 12.22
N ASN A 16 1.00 3.83 12.52
CA ASN A 16 0.37 2.52 12.72
C ASN A 16 -0.39 1.96 11.49
N VAL A 17 -0.10 2.45 10.29
CA VAL A 17 -0.58 1.86 9.04
C VAL A 17 0.21 0.58 8.79
N VAL A 18 -0.49 -0.52 8.59
CA VAL A 18 0.11 -1.83 8.28
C VAL A 18 0.58 -1.82 6.82
N VAL A 19 1.85 -2.18 6.61
CA VAL A 19 2.46 -2.29 5.28
C VAL A 19 2.52 -3.75 4.90
N ASN A 20 1.68 -4.14 3.94
CA ASN A 20 1.63 -5.47 3.36
C ASN A 20 2.51 -5.50 2.10
N VAL A 21 3.35 -6.52 1.99
CA VAL A 21 4.22 -6.71 0.83
C VAL A 21 3.84 -8.00 0.15
N TYR A 22 3.70 -7.96 -1.17
CA TYR A 22 3.37 -9.12 -1.97
C TYR A 22 4.47 -9.36 -3.00
N THR A 23 4.74 -10.62 -3.27
CA THR A 23 5.66 -11.04 -4.34
C THR A 23 4.88 -11.81 -5.40
N GLN A 24 5.21 -11.59 -6.67
CA GLN A 24 4.64 -12.38 -7.75
C GLN A 24 5.45 -13.66 -7.90
N GLN A 25 4.81 -14.81 -7.70
CA GLN A 25 5.46 -16.09 -7.95
C GLN A 25 5.45 -16.40 -9.46
N PRO A 26 6.47 -17.09 -10.01
CA PRO A 26 6.60 -17.36 -11.44
C PRO A 26 5.41 -18.09 -12.08
N PHE A 27 4.56 -18.75 -11.28
CA PHE A 27 3.40 -19.51 -11.72
C PHE A 27 2.12 -19.17 -10.93
N GLY A 28 2.12 -18.07 -10.19
CA GLY A 28 0.99 -17.65 -9.36
C GLY A 28 0.00 -16.80 -10.14
N LEU A 29 -1.29 -17.13 -10.05
CA LEU A 29 -2.37 -16.29 -10.59
C LEU A 29 -2.54 -14.97 -9.81
N PHE A 30 -2.07 -14.92 -8.56
CA PHE A 30 -2.18 -13.78 -7.68
C PHE A 30 -0.86 -13.52 -6.94
N PRO A 31 -0.56 -12.26 -6.57
CA PRO A 31 0.57 -11.95 -5.69
C PRO A 31 0.42 -12.63 -4.32
N PHE A 32 1.50 -13.23 -3.82
CA PHE A 32 1.50 -13.90 -2.52
C PHE A 32 1.97 -12.94 -1.42
N PRO A 33 1.26 -12.87 -0.27
CA PRO A 33 1.66 -12.02 0.84
C PRO A 33 2.94 -12.54 1.49
N MET A 34 3.86 -11.63 1.78
CA MET A 34 5.08 -11.87 2.53
C MET A 34 4.82 -11.61 4.03
N PRO A 35 5.19 -12.52 4.93
CA PRO A 35 4.95 -12.35 6.37
C PRO A 35 6.00 -11.42 7.01
N ILE A 36 6.02 -10.13 6.60
CA ILE A 36 6.94 -9.12 7.13
C ILE A 36 6.15 -8.11 7.96
N PRO A 37 6.33 -8.06 9.29
CA PRO A 37 5.58 -7.14 10.14
C PRO A 37 6.16 -5.73 10.05
N VAL A 38 5.51 -4.85 9.28
CA VAL A 38 5.91 -3.44 9.19
C VAL A 38 4.70 -2.54 9.42
N LYS A 39 4.90 -1.52 10.26
CA LYS A 39 3.96 -0.43 10.47
C LYS A 39 4.67 0.91 10.28
N THR A 40 3.92 1.92 9.84
CA THR A 40 4.43 3.28 9.81
C THR A 40 4.64 3.85 11.21
N ASP A 41 5.69 4.64 11.38
CA ASP A 41 5.98 5.35 12.62
C ASP A 41 5.16 6.66 12.77
N GLN A 42 5.44 7.45 13.81
CA GLN A 42 4.74 8.71 14.08
C GLN A 42 4.88 9.77 12.96
N SER A 43 5.94 9.68 12.16
CA SER A 43 6.16 10.53 10.98
C SER A 43 5.50 9.98 9.72
N GLY A 44 4.81 8.84 9.83
CA GLY A 44 4.23 8.12 8.69
C GLY A 44 5.28 7.35 7.88
N ALA A 45 6.54 7.33 8.31
CA ALA A 45 7.61 6.67 7.59
C ALA A 45 7.61 5.17 7.87
N TYR A 46 8.03 4.37 6.89
CA TYR A 46 8.20 2.93 7.03
C TYR A 46 9.43 2.45 6.25
N THR A 47 10.00 1.33 6.68
CA THR A 47 11.03 0.61 5.93
C THR A 47 10.77 -0.89 6.02
N VAL A 48 10.66 -1.55 4.87
CA VAL A 48 10.60 -3.01 4.72
C VAL A 48 12.01 -3.52 4.43
N ASN A 49 12.56 -4.32 5.34
CA ASN A 49 13.88 -4.93 5.23
C ASN A 49 13.82 -6.38 4.76
N GLY A 50 14.98 -6.97 4.44
CA GLY A 50 15.09 -8.41 4.11
C GLY A 50 14.52 -8.81 2.76
N LEU A 51 14.31 -7.86 1.83
CA LEU A 51 13.85 -8.14 0.48
C LEU A 51 15.05 -8.47 -0.42
N GLY A 52 14.97 -9.62 -1.10
CA GLY A 52 15.90 -9.97 -2.17
C GLY A 52 15.64 -9.17 -3.45
N THR A 53 16.47 -9.41 -4.47
CA THR A 53 16.23 -8.87 -5.81
C THR A 53 14.92 -9.44 -6.38
N GLY A 54 14.02 -8.57 -6.83
CA GLY A 54 12.71 -8.99 -7.32
C GLY A 54 11.75 -7.82 -7.55
N VAL A 55 10.53 -8.16 -7.95
CA VAL A 55 9.42 -7.21 -8.12
C VAL A 55 8.37 -7.47 -7.07
N TYR A 56 7.99 -6.42 -6.35
CA TYR A 56 7.04 -6.49 -5.26
C TYR A 56 5.87 -5.54 -5.48
N LYS A 57 4.74 -5.87 -4.86
CA LYS A 57 3.63 -4.95 -4.64
C LYS A 57 3.64 -4.55 -3.17
N VAL A 58 3.33 -3.28 -2.90
CA VAL A 58 3.27 -2.74 -1.54
C VAL A 58 1.92 -2.11 -1.33
N CYS A 59 1.21 -2.56 -0.31
CA CYS A 59 -0.13 -2.10 0.00
C CYS A 59 -0.28 -1.77 1.47
N PHE A 60 -1.23 -0.89 1.75
CA PHE A 60 -1.32 -0.20 3.02
C PHE A 60 -2.73 -0.37 3.57
N GLN A 61 -2.79 -0.78 4.82
CA GLN A 61 -4.04 -0.99 5.54
C GLN A 61 -4.01 -0.13 6.80
N ASP A 62 -4.96 0.79 6.91
CA ASP A 62 -5.17 1.48 8.18
C ASP A 62 -5.69 0.48 9.22
N ALA A 63 -4.96 0.33 10.33
CA ALA A 63 -5.31 -0.60 11.39
C ALA A 63 -6.66 -0.27 12.07
N ARG A 64 -7.14 0.98 11.93
CA ARG A 64 -8.42 1.44 12.45
C ARG A 64 -9.54 1.44 11.41
N TYR A 65 -9.25 1.05 10.17
CA TYR A 65 -10.19 1.04 9.05
C TYR A 65 -10.89 2.38 8.76
N VAL A 66 -10.25 3.49 9.10
CA VAL A 66 -10.70 4.86 8.76
C VAL A 66 -10.48 5.14 7.29
N PHE A 67 -9.40 4.60 6.71
CA PHE A 67 -9.05 4.77 5.31
C PHE A 67 -9.14 3.44 4.54
N PRO A 68 -9.43 3.48 3.22
CA PRO A 68 -9.47 2.28 2.40
C PRO A 68 -8.09 1.63 2.32
N TYR A 69 -8.10 0.33 2.06
CA TYR A 69 -6.92 -0.39 1.61
C TYR A 69 -6.48 0.16 0.25
N LEU A 70 -5.20 0.49 0.11
CA LEU A 70 -4.63 0.98 -1.15
C LEU A 70 -3.22 0.45 -1.35
N CYS A 71 -2.91 0.12 -2.59
CA CYS A 71 -1.57 -0.24 -3.04
C CYS A 71 -0.83 0.97 -3.60
N TYR A 72 0.51 0.92 -3.58
CA TYR A 72 1.33 1.90 -4.27
C TYR A 72 0.89 2.01 -5.74
N GLY A 73 0.68 3.25 -6.21
CA GLY A 73 0.05 3.50 -7.51
C GLY A 73 -1.47 3.67 -7.49
N GLY A 74 -2.12 3.54 -6.32
CA GLY A 74 -3.53 3.89 -6.13
C GLY A 74 -4.54 2.77 -6.40
N ALA A 75 -4.08 1.53 -6.58
CA ALA A 75 -4.96 0.39 -6.80
C ALA A 75 -5.60 -0.12 -5.50
N SER A 76 -6.80 -0.69 -5.60
CA SER A 76 -7.49 -1.32 -4.46
C SER A 76 -7.10 -2.78 -4.23
N TYR A 77 -6.38 -3.39 -5.18
CA TYR A 77 -5.97 -4.79 -5.14
C TYR A 77 -4.48 -4.95 -5.44
N PRO A 78 -3.77 -5.90 -4.81
CA PRO A 78 -2.34 -6.12 -5.03
C PRO A 78 -1.93 -6.39 -6.47
N GLU A 79 -2.74 -7.16 -7.22
CA GLU A 79 -2.51 -7.51 -8.62
C GLU A 79 -2.39 -6.27 -9.52
N ASP A 80 -3.21 -5.26 -9.25
CA ASP A 80 -3.26 -3.98 -9.97
C ASP A 80 -2.30 -2.94 -9.40
N GLY A 81 -1.64 -3.23 -8.27
CA GLY A 81 -0.65 -2.36 -7.65
C GLY A 81 0.51 -2.06 -8.59
N ARG A 82 1.14 -0.89 -8.45
CA ARG A 82 2.33 -0.56 -9.22
C ARG A 82 3.54 -1.38 -8.74
N ASP A 83 4.29 -1.92 -9.69
CA ASP A 83 5.50 -2.69 -9.44
C ASP A 83 6.58 -1.86 -8.75
N VAL A 84 7.19 -2.46 -7.72
CA VAL A 84 8.36 -1.94 -7.03
C VAL A 84 9.52 -2.91 -7.27
N ALA A 85 10.38 -2.56 -8.22
CA ALA A 85 11.62 -3.30 -8.46
C ALA A 85 12.65 -3.02 -7.35
N VAL A 86 13.15 -4.08 -6.75
CA VAL A 86 14.16 -4.08 -5.69
C VAL A 86 15.39 -4.82 -6.17
N THR A 87 16.57 -4.27 -5.86
CA THR A 87 17.84 -4.96 -5.93
C THR A 87 18.27 -5.28 -4.50
N ALA A 88 18.76 -6.51 -4.26
CA ALA A 88 19.33 -6.89 -2.98
C ALA A 88 20.37 -5.87 -2.51
N ASP A 89 20.44 -5.64 -1.19
CA ASP A 89 21.35 -4.70 -0.54
C ASP A 89 21.16 -3.21 -0.90
N ALA A 90 20.20 -2.87 -1.76
CA ALA A 90 19.80 -1.50 -2.04
C ALA A 90 18.47 -1.14 -1.37
N THR A 91 18.30 0.15 -1.02
CA THR A 91 17.02 0.69 -0.56
C THR A 91 16.28 1.35 -1.71
N LYS A 92 15.08 0.84 -2.04
CA LYS A 92 14.15 1.49 -2.95
C LYS A 92 13.28 2.47 -2.16
N SER A 93 13.65 3.75 -2.18
CA SER A 93 12.92 4.83 -1.51
C SER A 93 11.86 5.46 -2.41
N GLY A 94 11.01 6.31 -1.82
CA GLY A 94 10.01 7.11 -2.56
C GLY A 94 8.70 6.36 -2.85
N ILE A 95 8.47 5.24 -2.18
CA ILE A 95 7.23 4.46 -2.28
C ILE A 95 6.20 5.10 -1.34
N ASN A 96 5.81 6.34 -1.67
CA ASN A 96 4.90 7.13 -0.85
C ASN A 96 3.45 6.92 -1.26
N LEU A 97 2.53 7.10 -0.31
CA LEU A 97 1.10 7.03 -0.58
C LEU A 97 0.32 8.02 0.30
N THR A 98 -0.75 8.59 -0.25
CA THR A 98 -1.77 9.28 0.54
C THR A 98 -2.97 8.35 0.66
N LEU A 99 -3.28 7.92 1.88
CA LEU A 99 -4.52 7.22 2.19
C LEU A 99 -5.62 8.26 2.40
N GLY A 100 -6.73 8.08 1.72
CA GLY A 100 -7.86 9.00 1.78
C GLY A 100 -9.05 8.37 1.07
N THR A 101 -10.19 9.06 1.06
CA THR A 101 -11.26 8.70 0.14
C THR A 101 -10.64 8.66 -1.26
N PRO A 102 -10.81 7.56 -2.01
CA PRO A 102 -10.60 7.62 -3.45
C PRO A 102 -11.41 8.84 -3.92
N ASP A 103 -10.85 9.65 -4.81
CA ASP A 103 -11.68 10.54 -5.62
C ASP A 103 -12.60 9.62 -6.44
N PHE A 104 -13.66 9.13 -5.81
CA PHE A 104 -14.75 8.52 -6.51
C PHE A 104 -15.41 9.68 -7.23
N PRO A 105 -15.29 9.80 -8.58
CA PRO A 105 -16.25 10.64 -9.28
C PRO A 105 -17.62 10.14 -8.84
N ASN A 106 -18.43 11.08 -8.37
CA ASN A 106 -19.69 10.94 -7.64
C ASN A 106 -20.81 10.17 -8.41
N LYS A 107 -20.53 9.00 -9.00
CA LYS A 107 -21.38 8.35 -10.01
C LYS A 107 -21.74 6.89 -9.78
N LEU A 108 -21.33 6.27 -8.68
CA LEU A 108 -21.68 4.85 -8.43
C LEU A 108 -22.44 4.58 -7.12
N TYR A 109 -22.78 5.62 -6.34
CA TYR A 109 -23.86 5.48 -5.36
C TYR A 109 -25.20 5.64 -6.08
N LEU A 110 -25.82 4.52 -6.45
CA LEU A 110 -27.28 4.51 -6.65
C LEU A 110 -27.89 4.81 -5.28
N PRO A 111 -28.60 5.95 -5.07
CA PRO A 111 -29.33 6.12 -3.83
C PRO A 111 -30.31 4.95 -3.72
N LEU A 112 -30.32 4.25 -2.58
CA LEU A 112 -31.40 3.33 -2.26
C LEU A 112 -32.68 4.15 -2.34
N ALA A 113 -33.46 3.95 -3.40
CA ALA A 113 -34.75 4.58 -3.57
C ALA A 113 -35.62 4.13 -2.38
N SER A 114 -35.86 5.03 -1.43
CA SER A 114 -36.90 4.86 -0.43
C SER A 114 -38.25 4.83 -1.14
N LYS A 115 -38.99 3.75 -0.95
CA LYS A 115 -40.43 3.70 -1.23
C LYS A 115 -41.18 4.65 -0.32
#